data_AF-A0A961JRN6-F1
#
_entry.id   AF-A0A961JRN6-F1
#
_cell.length_a   1.000
_cell.length_b   1.000
_cell.length_c   1.000
_cell.angle_alpha   90.00
_cell.angle_beta   90.00
_cell.angle_gamma   90.00
#
_symmetry.space_group_name_H-M   'P 1'
#
loop_
_entity.id
_entity.type
_entity.pdbx_description
1 polymer ?
#
loop_
_entity_poly.entity_id
_entity_poly.type
_entity_poly.pdbx_seq_one_letter_code
_entity_poly.pdbx_strand_id
1 'polypeptide(L)'
;MTAGRPVPAPLCALAEIADGAARGVDPLGQGHDTMFLVRKGAAVYGWRNFCPHRGHDRMAWEKDGYLTHDGARIVCGAHGAEYEI
;
A
#
# COMPACT_ATOMS: atom_id res chain seq x y z
N MET A 1 25.12 -2.48 -1.73
CA MET A 1 23.81 -2.35 -2.40
C MET A 1 23.39 -3.73 -2.84
N THR A 2 22.48 -4.39 -2.11
CA THR A 2 21.95 -5.69 -2.49
C THR A 2 21.07 -5.51 -3.73
N ALA A 3 21.29 -6.28 -4.79
CA ALA A 3 20.39 -6.29 -5.94
C ALA A 3 18.97 -6.64 -5.45
N GLY A 4 17.96 -5.86 -5.87
CA GLY A 4 16.57 -6.10 -5.50
C GLY A 4 16.13 -7.48 -5.97
N ARG A 5 15.37 -8.20 -5.13
CA ARG A 5 14.80 -9.49 -5.53
C ARG A 5 13.70 -9.24 -6.56
N PRO A 6 13.71 -9.93 -7.72
CA PRO A 6 12.65 -9.78 -8.70
C PRO A 6 11.31 -10.28 -8.14
N VAL A 7 10.24 -9.59 -8.52
CA VAL A 7 8.86 -10.00 -8.24
C VAL A 7 8.51 -11.09 -9.26
N PRO A 8 8.12 -12.31 -8.82
CA PRO A 8 8.01 -13.48 -9.70
C PRO A 8 6.74 -13.51 -10.55
N ALA A 9 5.73 -12.69 -10.24
CA ALA A 9 4.44 -12.65 -10.93
C ALA A 9 3.81 -11.25 -10.87
N PRO A 10 2.87 -10.92 -11.78
CA PRO A 10 2.06 -9.71 -11.66
C PRO A 10 1.35 -9.61 -10.30
N LEU A 11 1.24 -8.40 -9.74
CA LEU A 11 0.65 -8.19 -8.41
C LEU A 11 -0.88 -8.30 -8.40
N CYS A 12 -1.52 -7.67 -9.39
CA CYS A 12 -2.96 -7.72 -9.65
C CYS A 12 -3.25 -7.04 -11.00
N ALA A 13 -4.45 -7.21 -11.54
CA ALA A 13 -4.92 -6.42 -12.66
C ALA A 13 -5.28 -4.99 -12.20
N LEU A 14 -5.08 -3.98 -13.06
CA LEU A 14 -5.37 -2.58 -12.72
C LEU A 14 -6.84 -2.36 -12.31
N ALA A 15 -7.77 -3.09 -12.93
CA ALA A 15 -9.20 -3.01 -12.62
C ALA A 15 -9.57 -3.55 -11.24
N GLU A 16 -8.68 -4.30 -10.59
CA GLU A 16 -8.86 -4.77 -9.22
C GLU A 16 -8.55 -3.69 -8.16
N ILE A 17 -8.08 -2.52 -8.59
CA ILE A 17 -7.96 -1.32 -7.77
C ILE A 17 -8.92 -0.29 -8.36
N ALA A 18 -9.99 0.02 -7.62
CA ALA A 18 -10.90 1.09 -8.01
C ALA A 18 -10.14 2.42 -8.12
N ASP A 19 -10.61 3.33 -8.99
CA ASP A 19 -9.98 4.64 -9.08
C ASP A 19 -10.10 5.39 -7.75
N GLY A 20 -8.99 5.98 -7.29
CA GLY A 20 -8.89 6.62 -5.98
C GLY A 20 -8.77 5.65 -4.79
N ALA A 21 -8.72 4.33 -5.02
CA ALA A 21 -8.60 3.33 -3.96
C ALA A 21 -7.17 2.78 -3.82
N ALA A 22 -6.97 2.01 -2.74
CA ALA A 22 -5.73 1.32 -2.46
C ALA A 22 -5.90 -0.21 -2.47
N ARG A 23 -4.78 -0.92 -2.60
CA ARG A 23 -4.73 -2.38 -2.48
C ARG A 23 -3.43 -2.86 -1.85
N GLY A 24 -3.53 -3.64 -0.78
CA GLY A 24 -2.44 -4.38 -0.17
C GLY A 24 -1.98 -5.53 -1.06
N VAL A 25 -0.66 -5.70 -1.15
CA VAL A 25 -0.01 -6.71 -1.98
C VAL A 25 1.21 -7.30 -1.27
N ASP A 26 1.53 -8.53 -1.62
CA ASP A 26 2.70 -9.25 -1.11
C ASP A 26 3.60 -9.71 -2.27
N PRO A 27 4.42 -8.81 -2.83
CA PRO A 27 5.20 -9.08 -4.04
C PRO A 27 6.16 -10.27 -3.91
N LEU A 28 6.52 -10.64 -2.69
CA LEU A 28 7.52 -11.67 -2.42
C LEU A 28 6.98 -12.87 -1.64
N GLY A 29 5.65 -12.98 -1.48
CA GLY A 29 5.01 -14.14 -0.86
C GLY A 29 5.41 -14.39 0.60
N GLN A 30 5.54 -13.33 1.39
CA GLN A 30 5.80 -13.38 2.83
C GLN A 30 4.55 -13.72 3.69
N GLY A 31 3.42 -14.01 3.06
CA GLY A 31 2.18 -14.42 3.70
C GLY A 31 1.36 -13.24 4.25
N HIS A 32 1.71 -12.01 3.89
CA HIS A 32 0.98 -10.81 4.29
C HIS A 32 1.34 -9.62 3.41
N ASP A 33 0.44 -8.62 3.35
CA ASP A 33 0.67 -7.40 2.60
C ASP A 33 1.92 -6.66 3.12
N THR A 34 2.99 -6.67 2.33
CA THR A 34 4.28 -6.03 2.63
C THR A 34 4.43 -4.70 1.91
N MET A 35 3.59 -4.49 0.90
CA MET A 35 3.43 -3.24 0.15
C MET A 35 1.95 -2.95 -0.04
N PHE A 36 1.64 -1.72 -0.43
CA PHE A 36 0.32 -1.37 -0.93
C PHE A 36 0.45 -0.44 -2.13
N LEU A 37 -0.58 -0.48 -2.98
CA LEU A 37 -0.69 0.30 -4.20
C LEU A 37 -1.82 1.31 -4.04
N VAL A 38 -1.69 2.50 -4.62
CA VAL A 38 -2.77 3.49 -4.73
C VAL A 38 -2.95 3.83 -6.20
N ARG A 39 -4.18 3.78 -6.68
CA ARG A 39 -4.52 4.16 -8.05
C ARG A 39 -5.02 5.60 -8.11
N LYS A 40 -4.49 6.38 -9.08
CA LYS A 40 -5.01 7.69 -9.47
C LYS A 40 -5.15 7.73 -10.99
N GLY A 41 -6.38 7.57 -11.49
CA GLY A 41 -6.68 7.46 -12.91
C GLY A 41 -5.99 6.24 -13.55
N ALA A 42 -5.00 6.50 -14.42
CA ALA A 42 -4.19 5.47 -15.07
C ALA A 42 -2.85 5.22 -14.35
N ALA A 43 -2.48 6.05 -13.38
CA ALA A 43 -1.25 5.91 -12.63
C ALA A 43 -1.45 5.01 -11.40
N VAL A 44 -0.42 4.25 -11.06
CA VAL A 44 -0.34 3.45 -9.85
C VAL A 44 0.94 3.81 -9.11
N TYR A 45 0.80 4.10 -7.83
CA TYR A 45 1.88 4.42 -6.92
C TYR A 45 2.00 3.31 -5.88
N GLY A 46 3.20 3.06 -5.36
CA GLY A 46 3.45 1.94 -4.44
C GLY A 46 4.31 2.32 -3.25
N TRP A 47 3.92 1.84 -2.08
CA TRP A 47 4.61 2.06 -0.81
C TRP A 47 4.85 0.76 -0.07
N ARG A 48 5.79 0.79 0.87
CA ARG A 48 5.91 -0.27 1.88
C ARG A 48 4.75 -0.16 2.85
N ASN A 49 4.18 -1.30 3.26
CA ASN A 49 3.20 -1.36 4.33
C ASN A 49 3.89 -1.20 5.69
N PHE A 50 4.43 0.00 5.95
CA PHE A 50 5.28 0.30 7.09
C PHE A 50 5.14 1.78 7.47
N CYS A 51 4.69 2.05 8.69
CA CYS A 51 4.52 3.41 9.18
C CYS A 51 5.86 3.99 9.68
N PRO A 52 6.39 5.08 9.08
CA PRO A 52 7.66 5.65 9.49
C PRO A 52 7.60 6.38 10.84
N HIS A 53 6.40 6.67 11.37
CA HIS A 53 6.24 7.36 12.65
C HIS A 53 6.68 6.50 13.84
N ARG A 54 6.20 5.26 13.94
CA ARG A 54 6.56 4.33 15.02
C ARG A 54 7.35 3.11 14.56
N GLY A 55 7.75 3.02 13.29
CA GLY A 55 8.76 2.07 12.80
C GLY A 55 8.43 0.58 12.90
N HIS A 56 7.27 0.18 13.42
CA HIS A 56 6.86 -1.22 13.52
C HIS A 56 5.37 -1.44 13.19
N ASP A 57 4.57 -0.37 13.11
CA ASP A 57 3.16 -0.47 12.78
C ASP A 57 2.94 -0.65 11.27
N ARG A 58 1.96 -1.48 10.93
CA ARG A 58 1.43 -1.58 9.57
C ARG A 58 0.55 -0.37 9.27
N MET A 59 0.49 0.02 8.00
CA MET A 59 -0.30 1.16 7.56
C MET A 59 -1.80 0.83 7.56
N ALA A 60 -2.19 -0.34 7.08
CA ALA A 60 -3.59 -0.73 6.98
C ALA A 60 -4.24 -1.00 8.35
N TRP A 61 -5.44 -0.43 8.58
CA TRP A 61 -6.31 -0.81 9.70
C TRP A 61 -7.20 -2.02 9.39
N GLU A 62 -7.52 -2.23 8.11
CA GLU A 62 -8.20 -3.40 7.56
C GLU A 62 -7.64 -3.73 6.18
N LYS A 63 -8.08 -4.83 5.56
CA LYS A 63 -7.65 -5.19 4.20
C LYS A 63 -7.96 -4.05 3.24
N ASP A 64 -6.94 -3.54 2.56
CA ASP A 64 -7.03 -2.43 1.59
C ASP A 64 -7.35 -1.04 2.19
N GLY A 65 -7.48 -0.93 3.52
CA GLY A 65 -7.75 0.32 4.23
C GLY A 65 -6.49 1.15 4.50
N TYR A 66 -5.93 1.77 3.45
CA TYR A 66 -4.70 2.58 3.54
C TYR A 66 -4.91 4.09 3.40
N LEU A 67 -6.12 4.52 3.02
CA LEU A 67 -6.42 5.92 2.70
C LEU A 67 -7.36 6.54 3.74
N THR A 68 -7.30 7.85 3.86
CA THR A 68 -8.32 8.64 4.55
C THR A 68 -9.71 8.38 3.95
N HIS A 69 -10.77 8.70 4.70
CA HIS A 69 -12.15 8.45 4.26
C HIS A 69 -12.49 9.09 2.90
N ASP A 70 -11.89 10.25 2.60
CA ASP A 70 -12.05 10.97 1.33
C ASP A 70 -11.10 10.49 0.22
N GLY A 71 -10.20 9.53 0.50
CA GLY A 71 -9.22 9.02 -0.46
C GLY A 71 -8.11 10.01 -0.83
N ALA A 72 -7.99 11.13 -0.11
CA ALA A 72 -7.05 12.20 -0.44
C ALA A 72 -5.62 11.92 0.04
N ARG A 73 -5.46 11.23 1.17
CA ARG A 73 -4.15 10.95 1.79
C ARG A 73 -4.02 9.50 2.22
N ILE A 74 -2.77 9.08 2.41
CA ILE A 74 -2.45 7.80 3.05
C ILE A 74 -2.56 8.00 4.57
N VAL A 75 -3.20 7.08 5.27
CA VAL A 75 -3.36 7.13 6.73
C VAL A 75 -2.84 5.85 7.38
N CYS A 76 -2.11 6.00 8.48
CA CYS A 76 -1.76 4.89 9.35
C CYS A 76 -2.94 4.54 10.26
N GLY A 77 -3.43 3.31 10.13
CA GLY A 77 -4.54 2.76 10.91
C GLY A 77 -4.34 2.69 12.42
N ALA A 78 -3.08 2.73 12.90
CA ALA A 78 -2.79 2.61 14.33
C ALA A 78 -2.98 3.93 15.10
N HIS A 79 -2.58 5.06 14.51
CA HIS A 79 -2.49 6.35 15.23
C HIS A 79 -2.93 7.57 14.39
N GLY A 80 -3.42 7.37 13.17
CA GLY A 80 -3.92 8.46 12.31
C GLY A 80 -2.84 9.36 11.72
N ALA A 81 -1.58 8.93 11.68
CA ALA A 81 -0.54 9.68 10.97
C ALA A 81 -0.84 9.68 9.46
N GLU A 82 -0.80 10.85 8.84
CA GLU A 82 -1.17 11.03 7.43
C GLU A 82 0.02 11.45 6.56
N TYR A 83 0.00 11.01 5.31
CA TYR A 83 1.06 11.23 4.33
C TYR A 83 0.47 11.53 2.95
N GLU A 84 1.23 12.25 2.13
CA GLU A 84 0.89 12.49 0.72
C GLU A 84 1.00 11.21 -0.12
N ILE A 85 0.19 11.17 -1.19
CA ILE A 85 0.17 10.13 -2.25
C ILE A 85 1.11 10.58 -3.38
#